data_AF-A0A0L7QRG2-F1
#
_entry.id   AF-A0A0L7QRG2-F1
#
_cell.length_a   1.000
_cell.length_b   1.000
_cell.length_c   1.000
_cell.angle_alpha   90.00
_cell.angle_beta   90.00
_cell.angle_gamma   90.00
#
_symmetry.space_group_name_H-M   'P 1'
#
loop_
_entity.id
_entity.type
_entity.pdbx_description
1 polymer ?
#
loop_
_entity_poly.entity_id
_entity_poly.type
_entity_poly.pdbx_seq_one_letter_code
_entity_poly.pdbx_strand_id
1 'polypeptide(L)'
;MSIDKMHIRYVLFYEFRRGSSAMKTVKHICEVYGEDCQRWFRKFLSGDFGLDDSPRCGRPKAVDEDNLMATIAMNRRIRNYNGNYIID
;
A
#
# COMPACT_ATOMS: atom_id res chain seq x y z
N MET A 1 1.89 3.24 -26.47
CA MET A 1 1.49 1.83 -26.30
C MET A 1 1.04 1.64 -24.87
N SER A 2 -0.23 1.33 -24.62
CA SER A 2 -0.70 0.98 -23.27
C SER A 2 -0.34 -0.47 -23.01
N ILE A 3 0.81 -0.70 -22.39
CA ILE A 3 1.15 -2.02 -21.88
C ILE A 3 0.21 -2.31 -20.72
N ASP A 4 -0.55 -3.39 -20.84
CA ASP A 4 -1.44 -3.84 -19.77
C ASP A 4 -0.59 -4.18 -18.53
N LYS A 5 -0.95 -3.57 -17.40
CA LYS A 5 -0.25 -3.77 -16.12
C LYS A 5 -0.21 -5.24 -15.73
N MET A 6 -1.21 -6.03 -16.11
CA MET A 6 -1.22 -7.47 -15.84
C MET A 6 -0.07 -8.20 -16.55
N HIS A 7 0.23 -7.85 -17.80
CA HIS A 7 1.36 -8.47 -18.52
C HIS A 7 2.69 -8.25 -17.79
N ILE A 8 2.93 -7.03 -17.28
CA ILE A 8 4.14 -6.72 -16.51
C ILE A 8 4.20 -7.58 -15.24
N ARG A 9 3.07 -7.75 -14.53
CA ARG A 9 2.98 -8.59 -13.33
C ARG A 9 3.32 -10.06 -13.64
N TYR A 10 2.81 -10.61 -14.75
CA TYR A 10 3.13 -11.98 -15.17
C TYR A 10 4.62 -12.15 -15.50
N VAL A 11 5.21 -11.22 -16.24
CA VAL A 11 6.65 -11.27 -16.56
C VAL A 11 7.49 -11.19 -15.28
N LEU A 12 7.13 -10.30 -14.35
CA LEU A 12 7.81 -10.19 -13.06
C LEU A 12 7.73 -11.47 -12.24
N PHE A 13 6.55 -12.11 -12.20
CA PHE A 13 6.36 -13.35 -11.48
C PHE A 13 7.15 -14.51 -12.10
N TYR A 14 7.16 -14.61 -13.42
CA TYR A 14 7.96 -15.59 -14.15
C TYR A 14 9.46 -15.43 -13.85
N GLU A 15 9.98 -14.20 -13.97
CA GLU A 15 11.38 -13.91 -13.66
C GLU A 15 11.68 -14.20 -12.18
N PHE A 16 10.80 -13.83 -11.24
CA PHE A 16 10.95 -14.18 -9.83
C PHE A 16 11.13 -15.69 -9.60
N ARG A 17 10.30 -16.53 -10.25
CA ARG A 17 10.39 -18.00 -10.16
C ARG A 17 11.66 -18.57 -10.80
N ARG A 18 12.23 -17.88 -11.79
CA ARG A 18 13.46 -18.31 -12.50
C ARG A 18 14.75 -18.10 -11.70
N GLY A 19 14.74 -17.24 -10.66
CA GLY A 19 15.85 -17.11 -9.70
C GLY A 19 16.95 -16.12 -10.09
N SER A 20 18.20 -16.33 -9.64
CA SER A 20 19.24 -15.28 -9.56
C SER A 20 19.58 -14.53 -10.87
N SER A 21 19.57 -15.20 -12.03
CA SER A 21 19.77 -14.53 -13.32
C SER A 21 18.64 -13.59 -13.69
N ALA A 22 17.44 -13.87 -13.19
CA ALA A 22 16.24 -13.09 -13.44
C ALA A 22 16.14 -11.85 -12.55
N MET A 23 16.85 -11.80 -11.41
CA MET A 23 16.95 -10.60 -10.57
C MET A 23 17.53 -9.40 -11.35
N LYS A 24 18.50 -9.66 -12.26
CA LYS A 24 19.04 -8.63 -13.17
C LYS A 24 17.98 -8.18 -14.17
N THR A 25 17.19 -9.10 -14.72
CA THR A 25 16.07 -8.81 -15.62
C THR A 25 15.01 -7.96 -14.91
N VAL A 26 14.63 -8.33 -13.69
CA VAL A 26 13.66 -7.61 -12.85
C VAL A 26 14.12 -6.18 -12.61
N LYS A 27 15.41 -5.95 -12.35
CA LYS A 27 15.95 -4.59 -12.19
C LYS A 27 15.70 -3.74 -13.44
N HIS A 28 16.00 -4.28 -14.62
CA HIS A 28 15.79 -3.57 -15.88
C HIS A 28 14.30 -3.33 -16.18
N ILE A 29 13.46 -4.32 -15.90
CA ILE A 29 11.99 -4.16 -15.98
C ILE A 29 11.54 -3.03 -15.04
N CYS A 30 12.00 -3.00 -13.80
CA CYS A 30 11.63 -1.97 -12.84
C CYS A 30 12.18 -0.58 -13.20
N GLU A 31 13.32 -0.47 -13.89
CA GLU A 31 13.83 0.79 -14.44
C GLU A 31 12.91 1.36 -15.53
N VAL A 32 12.32 0.48 -16.38
CA VAL A 32 11.40 0.89 -17.45
C VAL A 32 9.99 1.18 -16.94
N TYR A 33 9.48 0.37 -16.01
CA TYR A 33 8.08 0.40 -15.57
C TYR A 33 7.84 1.09 -14.21
N GLY A 34 8.90 1.45 -13.49
CA GLY A 34 8.83 2.28 -12.28
C GLY A 34 8.40 1.55 -11.00
N GLU A 35 7.92 2.33 -10.02
CA GLU A 35 7.68 1.89 -8.63
C GLU A 35 6.72 0.70 -8.49
N ASP A 36 5.73 0.58 -9.39
CA ASP A 36 4.78 -0.54 -9.39
C ASP A 36 5.53 -1.89 -9.42
N CYS A 37 6.59 -2.00 -10.21
CA CYS A 37 7.40 -3.20 -10.35
C CYS A 37 8.09 -3.63 -9.04
N GLN A 38 8.67 -2.66 -8.31
CA GLN A 38 9.34 -2.94 -7.03
C GLN A 38 8.34 -3.38 -5.95
N ARG A 39 7.15 -2.77 -5.94
CA ARG A 39 6.06 -3.17 -5.03
C ARG A 39 5.64 -4.61 -5.29
N TRP A 40 5.46 -4.99 -6.55
CA TRP A 40 5.12 -6.37 -6.95
C TRP A 40 6.23 -7.37 -6.58
N PHE A 41 7.50 -7.01 -6.76
CA PHE A 41 8.60 -7.88 -6.38
C PHE A 41 8.66 -8.14 -4.87
N ARG A 42 8.44 -7.10 -4.05
CA ARG A 42 8.33 -7.25 -2.58
C ARG A 42 7.16 -8.14 -2.17
N LYS A 43 6.02 -8.04 -2.87
CA LYS A 43 4.86 -8.91 -2.68
C LYS A 43 5.23 -10.39 -2.87
N PHE A 44 5.92 -10.72 -3.96
CA PHE A 44 6.38 -12.08 -4.23
C PHE A 44 7.40 -12.58 -3.20
N LEU A 45 8.31 -11.73 -2.72
CA LEU A 45 9.25 -12.08 -1.64
C LEU A 45 8.53 -12.40 -0.33
N SER A 46 7.39 -11.77 -0.05
CA SER A 46 6.55 -12.10 1.12
C SER A 46 5.71 -13.37 0.96
N GLY A 47 5.79 -14.04 -0.20
CA GLY A 47 5.04 -15.26 -0.49
C GLY A 47 3.61 -15.04 -1.01
N ASP A 48 3.22 -13.79 -1.26
CA ASP A 48 1.93 -13.47 -1.90
C ASP A 48 2.11 -13.42 -3.42
N PHE A 49 1.49 -14.37 -4.12
CA PHE A 49 1.60 -14.54 -5.56
C PHE A 49 0.34 -14.09 -6.33
N GLY A 50 -0.65 -13.50 -5.66
CA GLY A 50 -1.87 -13.06 -6.34
C GLY A 50 -1.58 -11.89 -7.28
N LEU A 51 -1.91 -11.99 -8.57
CA LEU A 51 -1.58 -10.98 -9.59
C LEU A 51 -2.61 -9.86 -9.70
N ASP A 52 -3.76 -10.02 -9.05
CA ASP A 52 -4.79 -9.00 -8.98
C ASP A 52 -4.47 -7.95 -7.92
N ASP A 53 -5.01 -6.76 -8.11
CA ASP A 53 -4.98 -5.76 -7.06
C ASP A 53 -5.87 -6.20 -5.91
N SER A 54 -5.37 -6.07 -4.69
CA SER A 54 -6.18 -6.28 -3.49
C SER A 54 -7.41 -5.35 -3.54
N PRO A 55 -8.54 -5.76 -2.94
CA PRO A 55 -9.69 -4.90 -2.81
C PRO A 55 -9.26 -3.54 -2.26
N ARG A 56 -9.63 -2.47 -2.96
CA ARG A 56 -9.33 -1.13 -2.45
C ARG A 56 -10.16 -0.94 -1.20
N CYS A 57 -9.50 -0.64 -0.08
CA CYS A 57 -10.19 -0.09 1.07
C CYS A 57 -10.86 1.20 0.60
N GLY A 58 -12.19 1.17 0.51
CA GLY A 58 -12.98 2.35 0.16
C GLY A 58 -12.83 3.42 1.24
N ARG A 59 -13.49 4.56 1.02
CA ARG A 59 -13.64 5.57 2.07
C ARG A 59 -14.32 4.92 3.29
N PRO A 60 -13.76 5.05 4.51
CA PRO A 60 -14.43 4.60 5.73
C PRO A 60 -15.82 5.24 5.79
N LYS A 61 -16.87 4.42 5.96
CA LYS A 61 -18.26 4.91 5.98
C LYS A 61 -18.64 5.56 7.31
N ALA A 62 -18.01 5.13 8.39
CA ALA A 62 -18.20 5.67 9.72
C ALA A 62 -16.83 5.93 10.33
N VAL A 63 -16.69 7.08 10.97
CA VAL A 63 -15.63 7.33 11.93
C VAL A 63 -16.16 6.86 13.27
N ASP A 64 -15.35 6.10 14.00
CA ASP A 64 -15.67 5.76 15.38
C ASP A 64 -15.51 7.02 16.24
N GLU A 65 -16.64 7.63 16.59
CA GLU A 65 -16.70 8.87 17.35
C GLU A 65 -16.11 8.69 18.75
N ASP A 66 -16.27 7.53 19.38
CA ASP A 66 -15.73 7.29 20.73
C ASP A 66 -14.20 7.22 20.69
N ASN A 67 -13.63 6.50 19.71
CA ASN A 67 -12.19 6.47 19.52
C ASN A 67 -11.61 7.82 19.10
N LEU A 68 -12.35 8.60 18.30
CA LEU A 68 -11.97 9.96 17.94
C LEU A 68 -11.97 10.87 19.17
N MET A 69 -13.01 10.84 19.98
CA MET A 69 -13.16 11.66 21.18
C MET A 69 -12.12 11.29 22.25
N ALA A 70 -11.83 10.00 22.44
CA ALA A 70 -10.76 9.54 23.33
C ALA A 70 -9.38 10.05 22.87
N THR A 71 -9.10 10.00 21.57
CA THR A 71 -7.86 10.52 20.99
C THR A 71 -7.72 12.03 21.17
N ILE A 72 -8.82 12.78 20.99
CA ILE A 72 -8.86 14.23 21.21
C ILE A 72 -8.65 14.56 22.70
N ALA A 73 -9.30 13.83 23.61
CA ALA A 73 -9.18 14.03 25.05
C ALA A 73 -7.75 13.78 25.56
N MET A 74 -7.06 12.76 25.02
CA MET A 74 -5.66 12.48 25.36
C MET A 74 -4.67 13.50 24.78
N ASN A 75 -5.04 14.23 23.73
CA ASN A 75 -4.14 15.14 23.03
C ASN A 75 -4.29 16.59 23.51
N ARG A 76 -3.44 16.98 24.49
CA ARG A 76 -3.42 18.31 25.12
C ARG A 76 -3.31 19.51 24.15
N ARG A 77 -2.79 19.30 22.93
CA ARG A 77 -2.65 20.34 21.89
C ARG A 77 -3.92 20.58 21.07
N ILE A 78 -4.78 19.56 20.93
CA ILE A 78 -6.01 19.61 20.12
C ILE A 78 -7.15 20.27 20.90
N ARG A 79 -7.11 20.18 22.24
CA ARG A 79 -8.13 20.67 23.18
C ARG A 79 -8.47 22.16 23.07
N ASN A 80 -7.63 22.96 22.41
CA ASN A 80 -7.75 24.42 22.36
C ASN A 80 -8.50 24.97 21.13
N TYR A 81 -8.91 24.11 20.18
CA TYR A 81 -9.53 24.60 18.94
C TYR A 81 -11.05 24.79 19.00
N ASN A 82 -11.75 24.10 19.91
CA ASN A 82 -13.20 24.25 20.07
C ASN A 82 -13.49 24.48 21.55
N GLY A 83 -13.51 25.76 21.95
CA GLY A 83 -13.78 26.18 23.31
C GLY A 83 -15.19 25.83 23.74
N ASN A 84 -15.35 24.64 24.31
CA ASN A 84 -16.33 24.25 25.34
C ASN A 84 -16.23 22.73 25.54
N TYR A 85 -15.46 22.27 26.53
CA TYR A 85 -15.79 21.15 27.41
C TYR A 85 -14.77 21.21 28.56
N ILE A 86 -15.15 21.95 29.60
CA ILE A 86 -14.57 21.82 30.93
C ILE A 86 -15.21 20.56 31.50
N ILE A 87 -14.38 19.56 31.83
CA ILE A 87 -14.75 18.52 32.78
C ILE A 87 -13.62 18.53 33.79
N ASP A 88 -13.99 18.96 35.00
CA ASP A 88 -13.30 19.06 36.29
C ASP A 88 -11.76 18.91 36.36
#